data_AF-A0A0R3T8Q9-F1
#
_entry.id   AF-A0A0R3T8Q9-F1
#
_cell.length_a   1.000
_cell.length_b   1.000
_cell.length_c   1.000
_cell.angle_alpha   90.00
_cell.angle_beta   90.00
_cell.angle_gamma   90.00
#
_symmetry.space_group_name_H-M   'P 1'
#
loop_
_entity.id
_entity.type
_entity.pdbx_description
1 polymer ?
#
loop_
_entity_poly.entity_id
_entity_poly.type
_entity_poly.pdbx_seq_one_letter_code
_entity_poly.pdbx_strand_id
1 'polypeptide(L)'
;MLSVNNAIFYRPKDKLVHADAARKAFSHITGDHITLMTVYNQWADADFSAQWCYEHFIQHRTMKRARDIRDQFVTLLERVEIPSTSNPGDHVAIRKALTAGFFYHTARFTGNGYKTVKHQHTIHPHPNSALAEEQPRWVLYHELVFTTREFMRQVTEIEPRWLTEVAPHYYKASEIEEATKKMPKNKGVARADLIAREEG
;
A
#
# COMPACT_ATOMS: atom_id res chain seq x y z
N MET A 1 7.36 8.42 -8.37
CA MET A 1 6.52 8.69 -7.17
C MET A 1 7.17 8.22 -5.88
N LEU A 2 7.64 6.98 -5.76
CA LEU A 2 8.30 6.50 -4.51
C LEU A 2 9.66 7.19 -4.23
N SER A 3 10.40 7.56 -5.28
CA SER A 3 11.71 8.22 -5.17
C SER A 3 11.65 9.68 -4.69
N VAL A 4 10.46 10.27 -4.65
CA VAL A 4 10.27 11.59 -4.07
C VAL A 4 9.71 11.39 -2.67
N ASN A 5 10.35 12.03 -1.68
CA ASN A 5 10.01 11.95 -0.28
C ASN A 5 8.48 11.92 -0.05
N ASN A 6 8.03 11.21 0.98
CA ASN A 6 6.63 10.91 1.37
C ASN A 6 5.69 12.13 1.56
N ALA A 7 6.15 13.34 1.25
CA ALA A 7 5.44 14.59 1.33
C ALA A 7 4.71 14.94 0.01
N ILE A 8 4.11 13.97 -0.68
CA ILE A 8 3.25 14.27 -1.83
C ILE A 8 2.01 15.01 -1.37
N PHE A 9 1.36 14.52 -0.31
CA PHE A 9 0.23 15.19 0.32
C PHE A 9 0.72 16.15 1.40
N TYR A 10 0.18 17.36 1.44
CA TYR A 10 0.37 18.29 2.56
C TYR A 10 -0.94 18.48 3.32
N ARG A 11 -0.84 18.72 4.63
CA ARG A 11 -1.99 18.74 5.54
C ARG A 11 -1.95 20.00 6.41
N PRO A 12 -2.48 21.14 5.92
CA PRO A 12 -2.53 22.40 6.67
C PRO A 12 -3.38 22.28 7.93
N LYS A 13 -2.93 22.86 9.05
CA LYS A 13 -3.62 22.77 10.36
C LYS A 13 -5.03 23.37 10.33
N ASP A 14 -5.26 24.37 9.49
CA ASP A 14 -6.53 25.06 9.27
C ASP A 14 -7.48 24.31 8.33
N LYS A 15 -6.99 23.36 7.54
CA LYS A 15 -7.76 22.65 6.49
C LYS A 15 -7.64 21.13 6.59
N LEU A 16 -7.44 20.60 7.80
CA LEU A 16 -7.22 19.16 8.04
C LEU A 16 -8.31 18.28 7.38
N VAL A 17 -9.58 18.61 7.61
CA VAL A 17 -10.72 17.83 7.10
C VAL A 17 -10.75 17.81 5.57
N HIS A 18 -10.49 18.95 4.93
CA HIS A 18 -10.47 19.06 3.47
C HIS A 18 -9.30 18.29 2.87
N ALA A 19 -8.11 18.38 3.49
CA ALA A 19 -6.93 17.65 3.04
C ALA A 19 -7.11 16.14 3.18
N ASP A 20 -7.70 15.68 4.29
CA ASP A 20 -7.96 14.25 4.52
C ASP A 20 -9.04 13.72 3.57
N ALA A 21 -10.09 14.50 3.29
CA ALA A 21 -11.11 14.16 2.31
C ALA A 21 -10.54 14.07 0.88
N ALA A 22 -9.73 15.06 0.47
CA ALA A 22 -9.07 15.06 -0.83
C ALA A 22 -8.15 13.84 -0.98
N ARG A 23 -7.35 13.52 0.05
CA ARG A 23 -6.50 12.32 0.04
C ARG A 23 -7.33 11.04 -0.06
N LYS A 24 -8.42 10.94 0.70
CA LYS A 24 -9.30 9.76 0.69
C LYS A 24 -9.95 9.54 -0.67
N ALA A 25 -10.22 10.61 -1.43
CA ALA A 25 -10.75 10.51 -2.80
C ALA A 25 -9.79 9.82 -3.78
N PHE A 26 -8.48 9.85 -3.53
CA PHE A 26 -7.50 9.13 -4.34
C PHE A 26 -7.26 7.68 -3.87
N SER A 27 -7.69 7.33 -2.67
CA SER A 27 -7.39 6.02 -2.07
C SER A 27 -7.95 4.89 -2.93
N HIS A 28 -7.09 3.92 -3.24
CA HIS A 28 -7.48 2.72 -3.96
C HIS A 28 -7.48 1.50 -3.02
N ILE A 29 -8.50 0.64 -3.14
CA ILE A 29 -8.68 -0.55 -2.28
C ILE A 29 -7.52 -1.53 -2.35
N THR A 30 -6.81 -1.59 -3.48
CA THR A 30 -5.66 -2.50 -3.63
C THR A 30 -4.40 -1.99 -2.93
N GLY A 31 -4.33 -0.70 -2.57
CA GLY A 31 -3.22 -0.14 -1.81
C GLY A 31 -2.64 1.18 -2.32
N ASP A 32 -1.70 1.68 -1.54
CA ASP A 32 -1.09 3.00 -1.67
C ASP A 32 -0.28 3.18 -2.95
N HIS A 33 0.36 2.13 -3.47
CA HIS A 33 1.12 2.24 -4.72
C HIS A 33 0.21 2.61 -5.90
N ILE A 34 -0.99 2.03 -5.95
CA ILE A 34 -1.99 2.37 -6.97
C ILE A 34 -2.56 3.76 -6.69
N THR A 35 -2.81 4.13 -5.44
CA THR A 35 -3.17 5.52 -5.06
C THR A 35 -2.17 6.54 -5.61
N LEU A 36 -0.86 6.29 -5.48
CA LEU A 36 0.19 7.17 -6.01
C LEU A 36 0.19 7.24 -7.55
N MET A 37 -0.11 6.13 -8.22
CA MET A 37 -0.28 6.10 -9.67
C MET A 37 -1.49 6.92 -10.10
N THR A 38 -2.64 6.77 -9.43
CA THR A 38 -3.85 7.54 -9.69
C THR A 38 -3.61 9.05 -9.54
N VAL A 39 -2.91 9.47 -8.48
CA VAL A 39 -2.54 10.88 -8.28
C VAL A 39 -1.70 11.42 -9.43
N TYR A 40 -0.69 10.65 -9.87
CA TYR A 40 0.17 11.07 -10.97
C TYR A 40 -0.61 11.19 -12.29
N ASN A 41 -1.46 10.21 -12.59
CA ASN A 41 -2.24 10.19 -13.82
C ASN A 41 -3.24 11.35 -13.86
N GLN A 42 -4.00 11.59 -12.79
CA GLN A 42 -4.93 12.72 -12.75
C GLN A 42 -4.21 14.08 -12.83
N TRP A 43 -3.00 14.18 -12.26
CA TRP A 43 -2.19 15.39 -12.43
C TRP A 43 -1.71 15.59 -13.86
N ALA A 44 -1.35 14.50 -14.55
CA ALA A 44 -0.98 14.53 -15.96
C ALA A 44 -2.17 14.89 -16.86
N ASP A 45 -3.36 14.36 -16.58
CA ASP A 45 -4.61 14.69 -17.28
C ASP A 45 -5.02 16.16 -17.07
N ALA A 46 -4.61 16.74 -15.94
CA ALA A 46 -4.77 18.16 -15.63
C ALA A 46 -3.61 19.03 -16.16
N ASP A 47 -2.92 18.59 -17.21
CA ASP A 47 -1.79 19.28 -17.86
C ASP A 47 -0.66 19.69 -16.90
N PHE A 48 -0.42 18.86 -15.88
CA PHE A 48 0.58 19.12 -14.85
C PHE A 48 0.34 20.45 -14.09
N SER A 49 -0.92 20.85 -13.94
CA SER A 49 -1.34 22.11 -13.35
C SER A 49 -0.91 22.28 -11.89
N ALA A 50 -0.33 23.44 -11.58
CA ALA A 50 -0.01 23.85 -10.20
C ALA A 50 -1.29 24.15 -9.40
N GLN A 51 -2.32 24.68 -10.06
CA GLN A 51 -3.62 24.98 -9.45
C GLN A 51 -4.31 23.69 -9.02
N TRP A 52 -4.29 22.66 -9.88
CA TRP A 52 -4.84 21.35 -9.56
C TRP A 52 -4.16 20.75 -8.31
N CYS A 53 -2.82 20.86 -8.22
CA CYS A 53 -2.10 20.42 -7.02
C CYS A 53 -2.55 21.17 -5.76
N TYR A 54 -2.77 22.49 -5.85
CA TYR A 54 -3.23 23.29 -4.71
C TYR A 54 -4.62 22.86 -4.23
N GLU A 55 -5.56 22.67 -5.15
CA GLU A 55 -6.93 22.25 -4.85
C GLU A 55 -7.01 20.85 -4.21
N HIS A 56 -6.10 19.95 -4.61
CA HIS A 56 -6.05 18.56 -4.13
C HIS A 56 -5.08 18.33 -2.98
N PHE A 57 -4.53 19.40 -2.38
CA PHE A 57 -3.58 19.32 -1.26
C PHE A 57 -2.31 18.51 -1.58
N ILE A 58 -1.80 18.66 -2.81
CA ILE A 58 -0.61 18.00 -3.32
C ILE A 58 0.55 19.00 -3.48
N GLN A 59 1.75 18.58 -3.08
CA GLN A 59 2.95 19.39 -3.23
C GLN A 59 3.44 19.39 -4.67
N HIS A 60 3.16 20.47 -5.40
CA HIS A 60 3.55 20.64 -6.80
C HIS A 60 5.06 20.48 -7.04
N ARG A 61 5.92 20.98 -6.13
CA ARG A 61 7.39 20.81 -6.23
C ARG A 61 7.81 19.34 -6.20
N THR A 62 7.16 18.54 -5.36
CA THR A 62 7.39 17.10 -5.22
C THR A 62 6.94 16.36 -6.47
N MET A 63 5.78 16.73 -7.04
CA MET A 63 5.26 16.17 -8.29
C MET A 63 6.15 16.47 -9.49
N LYS A 64 6.64 17.72 -9.63
CA LYS A 64 7.62 18.09 -10.67
C LYS A 64 8.86 17.21 -10.61
N ARG A 65 9.46 17.07 -9.43
CA ARG A 65 10.61 16.18 -9.24
C ARG A 65 10.29 14.72 -9.61
N ALA A 66 9.08 14.25 -9.30
CA ALA A 66 8.67 12.89 -9.65
C ALA A 66 8.56 12.69 -11.16
N ARG A 67 8.10 13.72 -11.88
CA ARG A 67 8.06 13.74 -13.34
C ARG A 67 9.48 13.75 -13.93
N ASP A 68 10.35 14.63 -13.45
CA ASP A 68 11.74 14.70 -13.94
C ASP A 68 12.45 13.34 -13.79
N ILE A 69 12.26 12.66 -12.65
CA ILE A 69 12.80 11.32 -12.41
C ILE A 69 12.18 10.29 -13.35
N ARG A 70 10.86 10.36 -13.60
CA ARG A 70 10.19 9.45 -14.53
C ARG A 70 10.73 9.62 -15.94
N ASP A 71 10.91 10.86 -16.40
CA ASP A 71 11.38 11.15 -17.75
C ASP A 71 12.84 10.65 -17.94
N GLN A 72 13.66 10.73 -16.89
CA GLN A 72 14.98 10.10 -16.86
C GLN A 72 14.89 8.57 -16.98
N PHE A 73 13.98 7.91 -16.25
CA PHE A 73 13.79 6.46 -16.37
C PHE A 73 13.29 6.04 -17.76
N VAL A 74 12.38 6.79 -18.36
CA VAL A 74 11.90 6.51 -19.73
C VAL A 74 13.07 6.57 -20.72
N THR A 75 13.89 7.62 -20.65
CA THR A 75 15.08 7.76 -21.50
C THR A 75 16.06 6.59 -21.31
N LEU A 76 16.25 6.12 -20.07
CA LEU A 76 17.11 4.98 -19.78
C LEU A 76 16.55 3.68 -20.35
N LEU A 77 15.25 3.44 -20.22
CA LEU A 77 14.58 2.25 -20.76
C LEU A 77 14.69 2.18 -22.28
N GLU A 78 14.52 3.32 -22.96
CA GLU A 78 14.73 3.42 -24.41
C GLU A 78 16.16 3.07 -24.80
N ARG A 79 17.16 3.56 -24.04
CA ARG A 79 18.58 3.27 -24.31
C ARG A 79 18.94 1.79 -24.13
N VAL A 80 18.25 1.08 -23.24
CA VAL A 80 18.46 -0.37 -23.04
C VAL A 80 17.47 -1.24 -23.82
N GLU A 81 16.73 -0.63 -24.77
CA GLU A 81 15.79 -1.29 -25.67
C GLU A 81 14.67 -2.06 -24.93
N ILE A 82 14.29 -1.60 -23.74
CA ILE A 82 13.15 -2.15 -23.01
C ILE A 82 11.89 -1.42 -23.50
N PRO A 83 10.93 -2.12 -24.14
CA PRO A 83 9.73 -1.48 -24.67
C PRO A 83 8.84 -0.99 -23.54
N SER A 84 8.33 0.24 -23.69
CA SER A 84 7.29 0.78 -22.83
C SER A 84 5.96 0.10 -23.18
N THR A 85 5.45 -0.70 -22.26
CA THR A 85 4.15 -1.38 -22.40
C THR A 85 3.21 -0.92 -21.31
N SER A 86 1.92 -0.85 -21.62
CA SER A 86 0.88 -0.47 -20.67
C SER A 86 -0.33 -1.37 -20.84
N ASN A 87 -0.88 -1.85 -19.71
CA ASN A 87 -2.17 -2.53 -19.67
C ASN A 87 -3.12 -1.77 -18.75
N PRO A 88 -3.94 -0.83 -19.27
CA PRO A 88 -4.84 -0.04 -18.45
C PRO A 88 -5.81 -0.92 -17.66
N GLY A 89 -5.90 -0.70 -16.35
CA GLY A 89 -6.81 -1.44 -15.46
C GLY A 89 -6.28 -2.77 -14.93
N ASP A 90 -5.12 -3.26 -15.41
CA ASP A 90 -4.50 -4.47 -14.85
C ASP A 90 -3.66 -4.15 -13.61
N HIS A 91 -4.34 -4.08 -12.47
CA HIS A 91 -3.69 -3.85 -11.18
C HIS A 91 -2.99 -5.12 -10.67
N VAL A 92 -3.23 -6.29 -11.27
CA VAL A 92 -2.55 -7.53 -10.87
C VAL A 92 -1.12 -7.54 -11.40
N ALA A 93 -0.91 -7.19 -12.67
CA ALA A 93 0.43 -7.10 -13.24
C ALA A 93 1.33 -6.10 -12.48
N ILE A 94 0.79 -4.93 -12.12
CA ILE A 94 1.52 -3.92 -11.34
C ILE A 94 1.90 -4.46 -9.97
N ARG A 95 0.96 -5.11 -9.27
CA ARG A 95 1.24 -5.69 -7.94
C ARG A 95 2.22 -6.86 -8.00
N LYS A 96 2.17 -7.69 -9.06
CA LYS A 96 3.18 -8.73 -9.30
C LYS A 96 4.57 -8.13 -9.53
N ALA A 97 4.68 -7.06 -10.32
CA ALA A 97 5.95 -6.35 -10.53
C ALA A 97 6.51 -5.75 -9.22
N LEU A 98 5.65 -5.13 -8.41
CA LEU A 98 6.02 -4.67 -7.07
C LEU A 98 6.49 -5.83 -6.18
N THR A 99 5.77 -6.95 -6.21
CA THR A 99 6.13 -8.17 -5.46
C THR A 99 7.49 -8.71 -5.89
N ALA A 100 7.82 -8.69 -7.19
CA ALA A 100 9.12 -9.13 -7.67
C ALA A 100 10.28 -8.24 -7.16
N GLY A 101 10.07 -6.93 -7.04
CA GLY A 101 11.09 -6.00 -6.54
C GLY A 101 11.20 -5.95 -5.01
N PHE A 102 10.09 -6.13 -4.30
CA PHE A 102 9.98 -5.95 -2.85
C PHE A 102 9.54 -7.22 -2.13
N PHE A 103 9.85 -8.40 -2.67
CA PHE A 103 9.40 -9.68 -2.10
C PHE A 103 9.80 -9.84 -0.63
N TYR A 104 10.94 -9.27 -0.21
CA TYR A 104 11.45 -9.32 1.16
C TYR A 104 10.71 -8.35 2.12
N HIS A 105 9.97 -7.36 1.61
CA HIS A 105 9.16 -6.43 2.39
C HIS A 105 7.69 -6.87 2.45
N THR A 106 7.44 -8.02 3.07
CA THR A 106 6.10 -8.60 3.14
C THR A 106 5.67 -8.86 4.58
N ALA A 107 4.39 -8.66 4.82
CA ALA A 107 3.77 -8.85 6.12
C ALA A 107 2.45 -9.60 5.98
N ARG A 108 2.14 -10.38 7.01
CA ARG A 108 0.92 -11.16 7.12
C ARG A 108 0.13 -10.71 8.33
N PHE A 109 -1.18 -10.57 8.18
CA PHE A 109 -2.06 -10.33 9.31
C PHE A 109 -2.17 -11.59 10.18
N THR A 110 -1.97 -11.43 11.49
CA THR A 110 -1.97 -12.50 12.50
C THR A 110 -2.91 -12.16 13.65
N GLY A 111 -4.19 -11.85 13.40
CA GLY A 111 -5.25 -11.61 14.42
C GLY A 111 -5.06 -10.38 15.32
N ASN A 112 -3.86 -10.20 15.87
CA ASN A 112 -3.41 -9.15 16.77
C ASN A 112 -2.55 -8.07 16.05
N GLY A 113 -2.51 -8.07 14.71
CA GLY A 113 -1.70 -7.14 13.92
C GLY A 113 -0.93 -7.84 12.79
N TYR A 114 -0.05 -7.11 12.11
CA TYR A 114 0.77 -7.68 11.05
C TYR A 114 2.12 -8.15 11.59
N LYS A 115 2.62 -9.22 10.99
CA LYS A 115 3.97 -9.73 11.26
C LYS A 115 4.76 -9.90 9.97
N THR A 116 6.04 -9.55 9.99
CA THR A 116 6.96 -9.86 8.89
C THR A 116 7.07 -11.37 8.73
N VAL A 117 7.16 -11.85 7.48
CA VAL A 117 7.09 -13.29 7.21
C VAL A 117 8.27 -14.04 7.80
N LYS A 118 9.50 -13.53 7.64
CA LYS A 118 10.72 -14.21 8.10
C LYS A 118 11.05 -13.96 9.57
N HIS A 119 10.95 -12.72 10.02
CA HIS A 119 11.40 -12.34 11.37
C HIS A 119 10.28 -12.34 12.40
N GLN A 120 9.02 -12.48 11.99
CA GLN A 120 7.85 -12.43 12.88
C GLN A 120 7.77 -11.13 13.70
N HIS A 121 8.38 -10.04 13.21
CA HIS A 121 8.34 -8.72 13.84
C HIS A 121 6.96 -8.10 13.67
N THR A 122 6.40 -7.61 14.78
CA THR A 122 5.07 -6.98 14.79
C THR A 122 5.16 -5.57 14.23
N ILE A 123 4.45 -5.34 13.12
CA ILE A 123 4.40 -4.08 12.41
C ILE A 123 2.94 -3.70 12.13
N HIS A 124 2.68 -2.41 11.90
CA HIS A 124 1.32 -1.92 11.70
C HIS A 124 1.21 -1.06 10.44
N PRO A 125 0.11 -1.07 9.68
CA PRO A 125 -0.11 -0.09 8.63
C PRO A 125 -0.07 1.32 9.21
N HIS A 126 0.63 2.24 8.55
CA HIS A 126 0.60 3.64 8.95
C HIS A 126 -0.85 4.18 8.83
N PRO A 127 -1.32 5.04 9.76
CA PRO A 127 -2.71 5.54 9.75
C PRO A 127 -3.14 6.25 8.45
N ASN A 128 -2.16 6.75 7.69
CA ASN A 128 -2.39 7.44 6.42
C ASN A 128 -2.45 6.49 5.21
N SER A 129 -2.29 5.18 5.40
CA SER A 129 -2.41 4.18 4.34
C SER A 129 -3.87 3.92 4.03
N ALA A 130 -4.19 3.70 2.75
CA ALA A 130 -5.51 3.25 2.32
C ALA A 130 -5.89 1.89 2.94
N LEU A 131 -4.91 1.07 3.35
CA LEU A 131 -5.11 -0.26 3.91
C LEU A 131 -5.12 -0.29 5.44
N ALA A 132 -5.18 0.87 6.10
CA ALA A 132 -5.31 0.94 7.56
C ALA A 132 -6.63 0.32 8.06
N GLU A 133 -7.71 0.47 7.27
CA GLU A 133 -9.07 0.00 7.62
C GLU A 133 -9.36 -1.41 7.06
N GLU A 134 -9.06 -1.66 5.78
CA GLU A 134 -9.41 -2.92 5.09
C GLU A 134 -8.66 -4.16 5.60
N GLN A 135 -7.44 -3.96 6.11
CA GLN A 135 -6.59 -5.01 6.71
C GLN A 135 -6.52 -6.34 5.93
N PRO A 136 -6.10 -6.33 4.65
CA PRO A 136 -5.98 -7.54 3.86
C PRO A 136 -4.94 -8.51 4.45
N ARG A 137 -5.14 -9.81 4.24
CA ARG A 137 -4.35 -10.85 4.92
C ARG A 137 -2.84 -10.78 4.61
N TRP A 138 -2.50 -10.43 3.38
CA TRP A 138 -1.14 -10.39 2.87
C TRP A 138 -0.87 -9.03 2.24
N VAL A 139 0.19 -8.40 2.71
CA VAL A 139 0.59 -7.08 2.22
C VAL A 139 2.08 -7.03 1.92
N LEU A 140 2.40 -6.15 0.99
CA LEU A 140 3.73 -5.65 0.70
C LEU A 140 3.81 -4.20 1.18
N TYR A 141 4.97 -3.80 1.70
CA TYR A 141 5.24 -2.43 2.12
C TYR A 141 6.50 -1.88 1.45
N HIS A 142 6.58 -0.57 1.26
CA HIS A 142 7.78 0.05 0.69
C HIS A 142 8.87 0.23 1.74
N GLU A 143 8.50 0.74 2.92
CA GLU A 143 9.42 1.04 4.01
C GLU A 143 8.77 0.85 5.38
N LEU A 144 9.62 0.72 6.40
CA LEU A 144 9.24 0.77 7.81
C LEU A 144 9.73 2.08 8.42
N VAL A 145 8.86 2.72 9.19
CA VAL A 145 9.19 3.92 9.94
C VAL A 145 8.91 3.68 11.41
N PHE A 146 9.93 3.88 12.25
CA PHE A 146 9.80 3.80 13.69
C PHE A 146 9.44 5.17 14.26
N THR A 147 8.32 5.25 14.97
CA THR A 147 7.96 6.44 15.76
C THR A 147 7.67 6.01 17.20
N THR A 148 6.40 5.78 17.55
CA THR A 148 6.00 5.15 18.81
C THR A 148 5.93 3.63 18.69
N ARG A 149 5.69 3.14 17.48
CA ARG A 149 5.72 1.74 17.06
C ARG A 149 6.20 1.68 15.62
N GLU A 150 6.51 0.48 15.14
CA GLU A 150 6.91 0.26 13.75
C GLU A 150 5.69 0.34 12.82
N PHE A 151 5.75 1.27 11.87
CA PHE A 151 4.70 1.48 10.89
C PHE A 151 5.18 1.19 9.46
N MET A 152 4.42 0.37 8.74
CA MET A 152 4.54 0.16 7.31
C MET A 152 4.01 1.38 6.54
N ARG A 153 4.78 1.86 5.57
CA ARG A 153 4.31 2.88 4.63
C ARG A 153 4.28 2.35 3.20
N GLN A 154 3.37 2.93 2.42
CA GLN A 154 3.03 2.53 1.06
C GLN A 154 2.70 1.04 1.00
N VAL A 155 1.56 0.70 1.58
CA VAL A 155 1.13 -0.69 1.74
C VAL A 155 0.29 -1.10 0.53
N THR A 156 0.44 -2.33 0.06
CA THR A 156 -0.34 -2.87 -1.06
C THR A 156 -0.68 -4.32 -0.81
N GLU A 157 -1.93 -4.69 -1.06
CA GLU A 157 -2.40 -6.06 -0.94
C GLU A 157 -1.72 -6.93 -2.00
N ILE A 158 -1.23 -8.10 -1.62
CA ILE A 158 -0.65 -9.06 -2.54
C ILE A 158 -1.27 -10.44 -2.36
N GLU A 159 -1.22 -11.27 -3.40
CA GLU A 159 -1.56 -12.67 -3.25
C GLU A 159 -0.33 -13.49 -2.85
N PRO A 160 -0.46 -14.38 -1.87
CA PRO A 160 0.66 -15.16 -1.35
C PRO A 160 1.38 -15.99 -2.43
N ARG A 161 0.64 -16.55 -3.40
CA ARG A 161 1.22 -17.39 -4.47
C ARG A 161 2.28 -16.66 -5.29
N TRP A 162 2.17 -15.34 -5.42
CA TRP A 162 3.15 -14.53 -6.17
C TRP A 162 4.52 -14.57 -5.51
N LEU A 163 4.63 -14.74 -4.19
CA LEU A 163 5.90 -14.80 -3.48
C LEU A 163 6.72 -16.03 -3.85
N THR A 164 6.07 -17.19 -3.98
CA THR A 164 6.70 -18.42 -4.49
C THR A 164 6.97 -18.37 -5.98
N GLU A 165 6.15 -17.65 -6.76
CA GLU A 165 6.39 -17.44 -8.20
C GLU A 165 7.66 -16.60 -8.43
N VAL A 166 7.80 -15.47 -7.73
CA VAL A 166 8.88 -14.50 -7.98
C VAL A 166 10.17 -14.80 -7.20
N ALA A 167 10.06 -15.39 -6.01
CA ALA A 167 11.20 -15.64 -5.14
C ALA A 167 11.15 -17.05 -4.49
N PRO A 168 11.18 -18.13 -5.31
CA PRO A 168 11.14 -19.51 -4.80
C PRO A 168 12.35 -19.88 -3.94
N HIS A 169 13.48 -19.19 -4.11
CA HIS A 169 14.68 -19.35 -3.30
C HIS A 169 14.52 -18.75 -1.89
N TYR A 170 13.59 -17.79 -1.72
CA TYR A 170 13.36 -17.11 -0.46
C TYR A 170 12.14 -17.67 0.28
N TYR A 171 11.05 -17.96 -0.42
CA TYR A 171 9.80 -18.45 0.17
C TYR A 171 9.57 -19.94 -0.08
N LYS A 172 9.21 -20.67 0.99
CA LYS A 172 8.77 -22.06 0.89
C LYS A 172 7.24 -22.14 0.96
N ALA A 173 6.65 -23.12 0.25
CA ALA A 173 5.20 -23.33 0.24
C ALA A 173 4.61 -23.48 1.66
N SER A 174 5.32 -24.15 2.57
CA SER A 174 4.88 -24.32 3.96
C SER A 174 4.70 -23.00 4.72
N GLU A 175 5.55 -22.00 4.47
CA GLU A 175 5.49 -20.68 5.11
C GLU A 175 4.26 -19.87 4.65
N ILE A 176 3.77 -20.22 3.45
CA ILE A 176 2.63 -19.58 2.81
C ILE A 176 1.32 -20.32 3.13
N GLU A 177 1.33 -21.66 3.14
CA GLU A 177 0.14 -22.51 3.33
C GLU A 177 -0.40 -22.56 4.76
N GLU A 178 0.44 -22.34 5.78
CA GLU A 178 -0.04 -22.12 7.15
C GLU A 178 -1.05 -20.94 7.21
N ALA A 179 -1.04 -20.07 6.20
CA ALA A 179 -1.97 -18.98 5.99
C ALA A 179 -3.21 -19.32 5.14
N THR A 180 -3.58 -20.59 4.93
CA THR A 180 -4.85 -20.95 4.25
C THR A 180 -5.84 -21.67 5.16
N LYS A 181 -5.39 -22.14 6.33
CA LYS A 181 -6.31 -22.61 7.38
C LYS A 181 -7.21 -21.45 7.78
N LYS A 182 -8.51 -21.57 7.48
CA LYS A 182 -9.56 -20.61 7.85
C LYS A 182 -9.47 -20.37 9.35
N MET A 183 -9.30 -19.12 9.75
CA MET A 183 -9.58 -18.75 11.14
C MET A 183 -11.03 -19.15 11.44
N PRO A 184 -11.32 -19.84 12.56
CA PRO A 184 -12.69 -20.06 12.95
C PRO A 184 -13.39 -18.70 13.03
N LYS A 185 -14.55 -18.58 12.38
CA LYS A 185 -15.45 -17.44 12.57
C LYS A 185 -15.91 -17.51 14.02
N ASN A 186 -15.18 -16.89 14.94
CA ASN A 186 -15.74 -16.56 16.25
C ASN A 186 -16.84 -15.54 15.97
N LYS A 187 -18.08 -16.05 15.83
CA LYS A 187 -19.27 -15.24 16.05
C LYS A 187 -19.06 -14.59 17.41
N GLY A 188 -18.89 -13.27 17.44
CA GLY A 188 -18.92 -12.52 18.68
C GLY A 188 -20.21 -12.88 19.37
N VAL A 189 -20.10 -13.57 20.51
CA VAL A 189 -21.23 -13.81 21.39
C VAL A 189 -21.63 -12.42 21.87
N ALA A 190 -22.82 -11.98 21.48
CA ALA A 190 -23.34 -10.68 21.88
C ALA A 190 -23.39 -10.65 23.41
N ARG A 191 -23.09 -9.49 23.99
CA ARG A 191 -23.02 -9.27 25.45
C ARG A 191 -24.33 -9.68 26.19
N ALA A 192 -25.43 -9.85 25.47
CA ALA A 192 -26.70 -10.36 25.97
C ALA A 192 -26.64 -11.86 26.37
N ASP A 193 -25.86 -12.69 25.69
CA ASP A 193 -25.80 -14.14 25.95
C ASP A 193 -24.94 -14.50 27.18
N LEU A 194 -24.08 -13.57 27.63
CA LEU A 194 -23.29 -13.73 28.85
C LEU A 194 -24.13 -13.50 30.11
N ILE A 195 -25.12 -12.60 30.05
CA ILE A 195 -25.98 -12.27 31.19
C ILE A 195 -27.00 -13.39 31.44
N ALA A 196 -27.48 -14.05 30.38
CA ALA A 196 -28.44 -15.16 30.48
C ALA A 196 -27.88 -16.46 31.09
N ARG A 197 -26.56 -16.54 31.34
CA ARG A 197 -25.91 -17.72 31.95
C ARG A 197 -25.60 -17.58 33.44
N GLU A 198 -25.76 -16.39 34.00
CA GLU A 198 -25.52 -16.14 35.44
C GLU A 198 -26.81 -16.18 36.28
N GLU A 199 -27.99 -16.29 35.65
CA GLU A 199 -29.30 -16.36 36.33
C GLU A 199 -30.05 -17.69 36.12
N GLY A 200 -29.36 -18.77 35.72
CA GLY A 200 -29.93 -20.11 35.51
C GLY A 200 -29.40 -21.16 36.47
#